data_AF-A0AAP0XBZ0-F1
#
_entry.id   AF-A0AAP0XBZ0-F1
#
_cell.length_a   1.000
_cell.length_b   1.000
_cell.length_c   1.000
_cell.angle_alpha   90.00
_cell.angle_beta   90.00
_cell.angle_gamma   90.00
#
_symmetry.space_group_name_H-M   'P 1'
#
loop_
_entity.id
_entity.type
_entity.pdbx_description
1 polymer ?
#
loop_
_entity_poly.entity_id
_entity_poly.type
_entity_poly.pdbx_seq_one_letter_code
_entity_poly.pdbx_strand_id
1 'polypeptide(L)'
;MFFLIAYISSVVLINYAFSSAPHLDVIWSAWGGLVFILRDMVQTRFGHGALIAMLAALVLSYITSEPAIALASATAFAVSECIDWLVFTLTKRPLHDRLWLSSALSIPIDTFIFFGMIGALTPAVVGTALASKFAGVTVVWLAMAWRARKRVVTG
;
A
#
# COMPACT_ATOMS: atom_id res chain seq x y z
N MET A 1 -0.48 -12.39 13.63
CA MET A 1 -1.90 -11.99 13.49
C MET A 1 -2.08 -10.48 13.52
N PHE A 2 -1.41 -9.74 14.42
CA PHE A 2 -1.49 -8.27 14.48
C PHE A 2 -1.34 -7.54 13.13
N PHE A 3 -0.28 -7.81 12.35
CA PHE A 3 -0.06 -7.17 11.04
C PHE A 3 -1.15 -7.48 10.01
N LEU A 4 -1.71 -8.69 10.03
CA LEU A 4 -2.79 -9.10 9.13
C LEU A 4 -4.06 -8.29 9.41
N ILE A 5 -4.42 -8.17 10.69
CA ILE A 5 -5.59 -7.39 11.14
C ILE A 5 -5.36 -5.91 10.81
N ALA A 6 -4.18 -5.37 11.14
CA ALA A 6 -3.83 -3.99 10.84
C ALA A 6 -3.90 -3.68 9.34
N TYR A 7 -3.45 -4.61 8.48
CA TYR A 7 -3.55 -4.49 7.04
C TYR A 7 -5.02 -4.48 6.56
N ILE A 8 -5.81 -5.49 6.95
CA ILE A 8 -7.23 -5.59 6.57
C ILE A 8 -8.00 -4.33 7.02
N SER A 9 -7.84 -3.94 8.29
CA SER A 9 -8.48 -2.74 8.83
C SER A 9 -8.03 -1.48 8.10
N SER A 10 -6.75 -1.34 7.76
CA SER A 10 -6.25 -0.16 7.03
C SER A 10 -6.84 -0.08 5.62
N VAL A 11 -6.98 -1.20 4.92
CA VAL A 11 -7.59 -1.26 3.58
C VAL A 11 -9.07 -0.87 3.62
N VAL A 12 -9.81 -1.35 4.61
CA VAL A 12 -11.24 -0.97 4.77
C VAL A 12 -11.36 0.52 5.11
N LEU A 13 -10.55 1.00 6.06
CA LEU A 13 -10.59 2.39 6.51
C LEU A 13 -10.19 3.37 5.41
N ILE A 14 -9.17 3.04 4.60
CA ILE A 14 -8.74 3.94 3.52
C ILE A 14 -9.78 4.02 2.40
N ASN A 15 -10.40 2.89 2.03
CA ASN A 15 -11.48 2.89 1.03
C ASN A 15 -12.70 3.67 1.53
N TYR A 16 -13.04 3.52 2.81
CA TYR A 16 -14.09 4.31 3.46
C TYR A 16 -13.75 5.81 3.50
N ALA A 17 -12.48 6.15 3.80
CA ALA A 17 -12.02 7.53 3.86
C ALA A 17 -12.04 8.21 2.48
N PHE A 18 -11.60 7.52 1.41
CA PHE A 18 -11.73 8.01 0.05
C PHE A 18 -13.19 8.20 -0.38
N SER A 19 -14.08 7.33 0.09
CA SER A 19 -15.52 7.44 -0.19
C SER A 19 -16.18 8.58 0.58
N SER A 20 -15.81 8.78 1.85
CA SER A 20 -16.45 9.76 2.74
C SER A 20 -15.90 11.18 2.57
N ALA A 21 -14.60 11.32 2.33
CA ALA A 21 -13.90 12.60 2.28
C ALA A 21 -12.85 12.63 1.15
N PRO A 22 -13.27 12.60 -0.12
CA PRO A 22 -12.36 12.57 -1.28
C PRO A 22 -11.47 13.83 -1.39
N HIS A 23 -11.87 14.95 -0.77
CA HIS A 23 -11.10 16.21 -0.75
C HIS A 23 -9.84 16.15 0.14
N LEU A 24 -9.69 15.11 0.97
CA LEU A 24 -8.49 14.87 1.79
C LEU A 24 -7.59 13.79 1.19
N ASP A 25 -7.67 13.59 -0.13
CA ASP A 25 -6.91 12.61 -0.92
C ASP A 25 -5.42 12.61 -0.61
N VAL A 26 -4.80 13.77 -0.35
CA VAL A 26 -3.39 13.86 0.03
C VAL A 26 -3.12 13.11 1.34
N ILE A 27 -3.94 13.30 2.36
CA ILE A 27 -3.77 12.65 3.67
C ILE A 27 -4.04 11.15 3.55
N TRP A 28 -5.10 10.78 2.83
CA TRP A 28 -5.44 9.37 2.60
C TRP A 28 -4.37 8.68 1.77
N SER A 29 -3.79 9.35 0.78
CA SER A 29 -2.69 8.83 -0.01
C SER A 29 -1.44 8.56 0.83
N ALA A 30 -1.12 9.40 1.84
CA ALA A 30 -0.03 9.11 2.77
C ALA A 30 -0.27 7.80 3.52
N TRP A 31 -1.50 7.60 4.01
CA TRP A 31 -1.91 6.33 4.62
C TRP A 31 -1.82 5.20 3.59
N GLY A 32 -2.23 5.42 2.35
CA GLY A 32 -2.10 4.45 1.26
C GLY A 32 -0.67 3.93 1.14
N GLY A 33 0.33 4.81 1.23
CA GLY A 33 1.75 4.44 1.32
C GLY A 33 2.06 3.48 2.48
N LEU A 34 1.46 3.69 3.65
CA LEU A 34 1.60 2.78 4.80
C LEU A 34 0.93 1.42 4.57
N VAL A 35 -0.15 1.36 3.79
CA VAL A 35 -0.82 0.10 3.43
C VAL A 35 0.11 -0.78 2.60
N PHE A 36 0.89 -0.21 1.67
CA PHE A 36 1.93 -0.93 0.91
C PHE A 36 2.95 -1.59 1.83
N ILE A 37 3.41 -0.87 2.85
CA ILE A 37 4.37 -1.39 3.83
C ILE A 37 3.75 -2.54 4.63
N LEU A 38 2.51 -2.36 5.11
CA LEU A 38 1.81 -3.41 5.83
C LEU A 38 1.61 -4.66 4.97
N ARG A 39 1.34 -4.48 3.68
CA ARG A 39 1.24 -5.55 2.69
C ARG A 39 2.55 -6.32 2.57
N ASP A 40 3.67 -5.64 2.33
CA ASP A 40 5.00 -6.26 2.25
C ASP A 40 5.35 -7.04 3.52
N MET A 41 4.98 -6.52 4.69
CA MET A 41 5.17 -7.20 5.98
C MET A 41 4.31 -8.46 6.12
N VAL A 42 3.04 -8.39 5.70
CA VAL A 42 2.14 -9.55 5.70
C VAL A 42 2.63 -10.60 4.71
N GLN A 43 3.04 -10.21 3.50
CA GLN A 43 3.58 -11.10 2.48
C GLN A 43 4.87 -11.79 2.95
N THR A 44 5.77 -11.05 3.59
CA THR A 44 7.00 -11.62 4.18
C THR A 44 6.69 -12.67 5.27
N ARG A 45 5.63 -12.47 6.05
CA ARG A 45 5.31 -13.33 7.20
C ARG A 45 4.37 -14.49 6.87
N PHE A 46 3.44 -14.30 5.93
CA PHE A 46 2.35 -15.21 5.60
C PHE A 46 2.34 -15.65 4.13
N GLY A 47 3.29 -15.20 3.31
CA GLY A 47 3.37 -15.53 1.88
C GLY A 47 2.10 -15.15 1.13
N HIS A 48 1.53 -16.11 0.40
CA HIS A 48 0.29 -15.94 -0.36
C HIS A 48 -0.95 -15.64 0.51
N GLY A 49 -0.85 -15.75 1.84
CA GLY A 49 -1.93 -15.33 2.75
C GLY A 49 -2.27 -13.84 2.67
N ALA A 50 -1.37 -13.00 2.11
CA ALA A 50 -1.64 -11.59 1.83
C ALA A 50 -2.80 -11.40 0.84
N LEU A 51 -2.89 -12.24 -0.20
CA LEU A 51 -3.96 -12.21 -1.20
C LEU A 51 -5.33 -12.49 -0.58
N ILE A 52 -5.42 -13.48 0.30
CA ILE A 52 -6.67 -13.82 0.99
C ILE A 52 -7.09 -12.67 1.91
N ALA A 53 -6.13 -12.07 2.63
CA ALA A 53 -6.39 -10.92 3.49
C ALA A 53 -6.87 -9.70 2.67
N MET A 54 -6.24 -9.44 1.53
CA MET A 54 -6.63 -8.38 0.60
C MET A 54 -8.05 -8.61 0.08
N LEU A 55 -8.35 -9.83 -0.41
CA LEU A 55 -9.70 -10.17 -0.89
C LEU A 55 -10.75 -9.98 0.20
N ALA A 56 -10.48 -10.44 1.43
CA ALA A 56 -11.39 -10.24 2.56
C ALA A 56 -11.61 -8.74 2.85
N ALA A 57 -10.53 -7.94 2.84
CA ALA A 57 -10.62 -6.50 3.07
C ALA A 57 -11.40 -5.78 1.95
N LEU A 58 -11.26 -6.22 0.70
CA LEU A 58 -11.98 -5.66 -0.45
C LEU A 58 -13.47 -6.02 -0.42
N VAL A 59 -13.82 -7.25 -0.07
CA VAL A 59 -15.21 -7.67 0.11
C VAL A 59 -15.87 -6.84 1.22
N LEU A 60 -15.17 -6.64 2.34
CA LEU A 60 -15.65 -5.74 3.40
C LEU A 60 -15.79 -4.29 2.90
N SER A 61 -14.80 -3.80 2.16
CA SER A 61 -14.82 -2.45 1.59
C SER A 61 -15.97 -2.23 0.60
N TYR A 62 -16.35 -3.26 -0.16
CA TYR A 62 -17.48 -3.20 -1.09
C TYR A 62 -18.81 -3.01 -0.37
N ILE A 63 -18.93 -3.50 0.87
CA ILE A 63 -20.13 -3.34 1.69
C ILE A 63 -20.12 -1.97 2.41
N THR A 64 -18.96 -1.47 2.82
CA THR A 64 -18.84 -0.25 3.62
C THR A 64 -18.66 1.03 2.82
N SER A 65 -18.18 0.94 1.58
CA SER A 65 -17.73 2.06 0.76
C SER A 65 -18.36 2.02 -0.62
N GLU A 66 -18.22 3.12 -1.38
CA GLU A 66 -18.77 3.19 -2.73
C GLU A 66 -18.20 2.07 -3.65
N PRO A 67 -19.05 1.29 -4.35
CA PRO A 67 -18.62 0.13 -5.13
C PRO A 67 -17.55 0.45 -6.17
N ALA A 68 -17.60 1.63 -6.78
CA ALA A 68 -16.61 2.09 -7.74
C ALA A 68 -15.21 2.22 -7.11
N ILE A 69 -15.11 2.76 -5.90
CA ILE A 69 -13.85 2.92 -5.16
C ILE A 69 -13.32 1.55 -4.73
N ALA A 70 -14.20 0.68 -4.23
CA ALA A 70 -13.82 -0.68 -3.83
C ALA A 70 -13.27 -1.50 -5.02
N LEU A 71 -13.90 -1.42 -6.19
CA LEU A 71 -13.44 -2.08 -7.41
C LEU A 71 -12.14 -1.49 -7.97
N ALA A 72 -11.99 -0.16 -7.91
CA ALA A 72 -10.75 0.51 -8.31
C ALA A 72 -9.58 0.08 -7.41
N SER A 73 -9.78 0.11 -6.08
CA SER A 73 -8.78 -0.39 -5.11
C SER A 73 -8.49 -1.87 -5.27
N ALA A 74 -9.51 -2.70 -5.57
CA ALA A 74 -9.32 -4.12 -5.79
C ALA A 74 -8.37 -4.38 -6.98
N THR A 75 -8.61 -3.69 -8.08
CA THR A 75 -7.82 -3.83 -9.30
C THR A 75 -6.40 -3.30 -9.09
N ALA A 76 -6.27 -2.11 -8.49
CA ALA A 76 -4.99 -1.49 -8.21
C ALA A 76 -4.14 -2.35 -7.26
N PHE A 77 -4.72 -2.83 -6.14
CA PHE A 77 -4.02 -3.69 -5.21
C PHE A 77 -3.66 -5.06 -5.79
N ALA A 78 -4.53 -5.68 -6.60
CA ALA A 78 -4.22 -6.96 -7.22
C ALA A 78 -3.03 -6.86 -8.17
N VAL A 79 -2.97 -5.81 -9.00
CA VAL A 79 -1.83 -5.59 -9.92
C VAL A 79 -0.56 -5.29 -9.13
N SER A 80 -0.64 -4.43 -8.12
CA SER A 80 0.52 -4.08 -7.29
C SER A 80 1.02 -5.25 -6.42
N GLU A 81 0.16 -6.18 -5.99
CA GLU A 81 0.58 -7.41 -5.31
C GLU A 81 1.36 -8.34 -6.27
N CYS A 82 0.93 -8.46 -7.53
CA CYS A 82 1.67 -9.22 -8.53
C CYS A 82 3.07 -8.64 -8.78
N ILE A 83 3.19 -7.31 -8.79
CA ILE A 83 4.48 -6.62 -8.93
C ILE A 83 5.36 -6.88 -7.72
N ASP A 84 4.82 -6.76 -6.52
CA ASP A 84 5.57 -7.05 -5.30
C ASP A 84 6.04 -8.50 -5.29
N TRP A 85 5.16 -9.45 -5.59
CA TRP A 85 5.52 -10.86 -5.67
C TRP A 85 6.67 -11.10 -6.67
N LEU A 86 6.62 -10.45 -7.83
CA LEU A 86 7.69 -10.52 -8.84
C LEU A 86 9.00 -9.94 -8.29
N VAL A 87 8.96 -8.76 -7.68
CA VAL A 87 10.13 -8.10 -7.08
C VAL A 87 10.72 -8.94 -5.95
N PHE A 88 9.88 -9.52 -5.08
CA PHE A 88 10.31 -10.35 -3.97
C PHE A 88 10.92 -11.67 -4.42
N THR A 89 10.40 -12.26 -5.51
CA THR A 89 10.89 -13.51 -6.08
C THR A 89 12.23 -13.31 -6.80
N LEU A 90 12.39 -12.21 -7.54
CA LEU A 90 13.58 -11.95 -8.36
C LEU A 90 14.76 -11.36 -7.56
N THR A 91 14.49 -10.41 -6.67
CA THR A 91 15.57 -9.53 -6.19
C THR A 91 16.43 -10.15 -5.09
N LYS A 92 15.92 -11.13 -4.31
CA LYS A 92 16.62 -11.83 -3.21
C LYS A 92 17.43 -10.97 -2.20
N ARG A 93 17.23 -9.64 -2.17
CA ARG A 93 17.93 -8.63 -1.32
C ARG A 93 17.50 -8.62 0.16
N PRO A 94 18.12 -7.86 1.08
CA PRO A 94 17.58 -7.66 2.42
C PRO A 94 16.19 -6.99 2.40
N LEU A 95 15.33 -7.29 3.38
CA LEU A 95 13.93 -6.82 3.46
C LEU A 95 13.77 -5.30 3.29
N HIS A 96 14.71 -4.54 3.84
CA HIS A 96 14.73 -3.09 3.77
C HIS A 96 14.77 -2.55 2.33
N ASP A 97 15.61 -3.14 1.48
CA ASP A 97 15.78 -2.69 0.09
C ASP A 97 14.64 -3.20 -0.78
N ARG A 98 14.10 -4.38 -0.46
CA ARG A 98 12.93 -4.92 -1.17
C ARG A 98 11.69 -4.07 -0.95
N LEU A 99 11.46 -3.63 0.28
CA LEU A 99 10.29 -2.84 0.65
C LEU A 99 10.26 -1.51 -0.11
N TRP A 100 11.40 -0.82 -0.20
CA TRP A 100 11.46 0.43 -0.96
C TRP A 100 11.34 0.19 -2.46
N LEU A 101 12.00 -0.85 -3.00
CA LEU A 101 11.97 -1.17 -4.43
C LEU A 101 10.58 -1.60 -4.91
N SER A 102 9.89 -2.46 -4.15
CA SER A 102 8.55 -2.92 -4.52
C SER A 102 7.55 -1.79 -4.38
N SER A 103 7.59 -1.02 -3.28
CA SER A 103 6.77 0.19 -3.12
C SER A 103 7.02 1.21 -4.25
N ALA A 104 8.27 1.39 -4.70
CA ALA A 104 8.59 2.34 -5.78
C ALA A 104 8.00 1.95 -7.14
N LEU A 105 7.79 0.65 -7.39
CA LEU A 105 7.14 0.16 -8.61
C LEU A 105 5.62 0.06 -8.45
N SER A 106 5.16 -0.38 -7.29
CA SER A 106 3.76 -0.62 -6.97
C SER A 106 2.94 0.66 -6.76
N ILE A 107 3.52 1.72 -6.18
CA ILE A 107 2.83 3.01 -5.93
C ILE A 107 2.41 3.71 -7.22
N PRO A 108 3.29 3.90 -8.23
CA PRO A 108 2.88 4.49 -9.50
C PRO A 108 1.75 3.72 -10.16
N ILE A 109 1.91 2.41 -10.28
CA ILE A 109 0.95 1.55 -10.97
C ILE A 109 -0.41 1.56 -10.26
N ASP A 110 -0.41 1.44 -8.92
CA ASP A 110 -1.61 1.56 -8.11
C ASP A 110 -2.31 2.90 -8.30
N THR A 111 -1.56 4.00 -8.25
CA THR A 111 -2.11 5.35 -8.34
C THR A 111 -2.73 5.61 -9.72
N PHE A 112 -2.07 5.18 -10.79
CA PHE A 112 -2.63 5.32 -12.15
C PHE A 112 -3.88 4.46 -12.36
N ILE A 113 -3.87 3.21 -11.87
CA ILE A 113 -5.05 2.33 -11.98
C ILE A 113 -6.21 2.86 -11.14
N PHE A 114 -5.96 3.20 -9.88
CA PHE A 114 -6.99 3.68 -8.95
C PHE A 114 -7.64 4.97 -9.45
N PHE A 115 -6.85 6.03 -9.68
CA PHE A 115 -7.37 7.31 -10.15
C PHE A 115 -7.90 7.24 -11.59
N GLY A 116 -7.35 6.36 -12.43
CA GLY A 116 -7.87 6.09 -13.77
C GLY A 116 -9.25 5.47 -13.76
N MET A 117 -9.49 4.48 -12.89
CA MET A 117 -10.78 3.79 -12.79
C MET A 117 -11.88 4.65 -12.17
N ILE A 118 -11.55 5.54 -11.23
CA ILE A 118 -12.52 6.47 -10.65
C ILE A 118 -12.68 7.77 -11.47
N GLY A 119 -12.00 7.88 -12.62
CA GLY A 119 -12.10 9.05 -13.51
C GLY A 119 -11.49 10.35 -12.98
N ALA A 120 -10.62 10.28 -11.96
CA ALA A 120 -9.98 11.43 -11.31
C ALA A 120 -8.49 11.57 -11.70
N LEU A 121 -8.11 11.07 -12.88
CA LEU A 121 -6.73 11.06 -13.38
C LEU A 121 -6.31 12.46 -13.87
N THR A 122 -5.94 13.32 -12.93
CA THR A 122 -5.38 14.65 -13.23
C THR A 122 -3.91 14.70 -12.80
N PRO A 123 -3.05 15.48 -13.48
CA PRO A 123 -1.65 15.62 -13.09
C PRO A 123 -1.47 16.09 -11.64
N ALA A 124 -2.38 16.95 -11.14
CA ALA A 124 -2.36 17.44 -9.77
C ALA A 124 -2.67 16.34 -8.75
N VAL A 125 -3.75 15.58 -8.97
CA VAL A 125 -4.14 14.47 -8.07
C VAL A 125 -3.10 13.36 -8.10
N VAL A 126 -2.63 12.95 -9.29
CA VAL A 126 -1.57 11.94 -9.41
C VAL A 126 -0.28 12.41 -8.75
N GLY A 127 0.15 13.65 -9.02
CA GLY A 127 1.38 14.20 -8.46
C GLY A 127 1.36 14.28 -6.93
N THR A 128 0.26 14.76 -6.37
CA THR A 128 0.10 14.87 -4.90
C THR A 128 -0.07 13.51 -4.24
N ALA A 129 -0.84 12.59 -4.83
CA ALA A 129 -1.00 11.23 -4.32
C ALA A 129 0.33 10.45 -4.34
N LEU A 130 1.10 10.53 -5.43
CA LEU A 130 2.42 9.92 -5.52
C LEU A 130 3.36 10.52 -4.47
N ALA A 131 3.49 11.84 -4.41
CA ALA A 131 4.36 12.51 -3.45
C ALA A 131 4.00 12.11 -2.01
N SER A 132 2.71 12.06 -1.69
CA SER A 132 2.22 11.70 -0.37
C SER A 132 2.48 10.22 -0.02
N LYS A 133 2.18 9.29 -0.93
CA LYS A 133 2.49 7.85 -0.78
C LYS A 133 3.99 7.63 -0.59
N PHE A 134 4.82 8.25 -1.43
CA PHE A 134 6.27 8.15 -1.36
C PHE A 134 6.82 8.75 -0.06
N ALA A 135 6.27 9.87 0.42
CA ALA A 135 6.64 10.44 1.71
C ALA A 135 6.33 9.46 2.85
N GLY A 136 5.13 8.87 2.86
CA GLY A 136 4.73 7.85 3.85
C GLY A 136 5.67 6.66 3.88
N VAL A 137 5.99 6.09 2.70
CA VAL A 137 6.93 4.97 2.59
C VAL A 137 8.34 5.36 3.03
N THR A 138 8.83 6.52 2.57
CA THR A 138 10.19 6.98 2.87
C THR A 138 10.38 7.23 4.37
N VAL A 139 9.39 7.79 5.06
CA VAL A 139 9.45 8.01 6.52
C VAL A 139 9.60 6.69 7.27
N VAL A 140 8.79 5.68 6.93
CA VAL A 140 8.87 4.37 7.58
C VAL A 140 10.17 3.65 7.23
N TRP A 141 10.58 3.72 5.96
CA TRP A 141 11.85 3.16 5.50
C TRP A 141 13.04 3.77 6.24
N LEU A 142 13.11 5.10 6.40
CA LEU A 142 14.13 5.79 7.18
C LEU A 142 14.10 5.36 8.65
N ALA A 143 12.91 5.21 9.25
CA ALA A 143 12.77 4.74 10.63
C ALA A 143 13.29 3.30 10.79
N MET A 144 13.03 2.42 9.82
CA MET A 144 13.57 1.05 9.79
C MET A 144 15.09 1.05 9.60
N ALA A 145 15.61 1.86 8.67
CA ALA A 145 17.04 2.04 8.42
C ALA A 145 17.79 2.50 9.68
N TRP A 146 17.19 3.44 10.41
CA TRP A 146 17.77 3.99 11.64
C TRP A 146 17.80 2.96 12.77
N ARG A 147 16.73 2.17 12.93
CA ARG A 147 16.68 1.06 13.90
C ARG A 147 17.67 -0.05 13.59
N ALA A 148 17.83 -0.40 12.31
CA ALA A 148 18.80 -1.40 11.87
C ALA A 148 20.23 -0.96 12.20
N ARG A 149 20.58 0.31 11.95
CA ARG A 149 21.89 0.89 12.30
C ARG A 149 22.17 0.87 13.81
N LYS A 150 21.19 1.18 14.66
CA LYS A 150 21.37 1.15 16.13
C LYS A 150 21.64 -0.25 16.68
N ARG A 151 21.05 -1.30 16.09
CA ARG A 151 21.30 -2.69 16.51
C ARG A 151 22.72 -3.17 16.20
N VAL A 152 23.33 -2.67 15.13
CA VAL A 152 24.72 -2.99 14.76
C VAL A 152 25.74 -2.30 15.70
N VAL A 153 25.36 -1.19 16.33
CA VAL A 153 26.24 -0.43 17.26
C VAL A 153 26.15 -0.97 18.70
N THR A 154 25.18 -1.82 19.01
CA THR A 154 24.89 -2.30 20.39
C THR A 154 25.03 -3.81 20.57
N GLY A 155 25.45 -4.55 19.56
CA GLY A 155 25.78 -5.99 19.62
C GLY A 155 27.23 -6.23 19.26
#